data_AF-A0A377G6S4-F1
#
_entry.id   AF-A0A377G6S4-F1
#
_cell.length_a   1.000
_cell.length_b   1.000
_cell.length_c   1.000
_cell.angle_alpha   90.00
_cell.angle_beta   90.00
_cell.angle_gamma   90.00
#
_symmetry.space_group_name_H-M   'P 1'
#
loop_
_entity.id
_entity.type
_entity.pdbx_description
1 polymer ?
#
loop_
_entity_poly.entity_id
_entity_poly.type
_entity_poly.pdbx_seq_one_letter_code
_entity_poly.pdbx_strand_id
1 'polypeptide(L)' 'MSQDLHFEQSITELEEIVRQLEKGELSLEDSLKQFEKGISLARRCQNVLHKAEQKIETLTSAEYSSDEQLSDK' A
#
# COMPACT_ATOMS: atom_id res chain seq x y z
N MET A 1 9.17 4.39 9.50
CA MET A 1 8.48 5.33 10.41
C MET A 1 7.52 6.26 9.68
N SER A 2 7.96 7.19 8.82
CA SER A 2 7.01 8.12 8.16
C SER A 2 6.14 7.50 7.05
N GLN A 3 6.61 6.45 6.36
CA GLN A 3 5.82 5.76 5.33
C GLN A 3 4.76 4.83 5.97
N ASP A 4 5.11 4.17 7.08
CA ASP A 4 4.20 3.26 7.81
C ASP A 4 3.03 4.06 8.41
N LEU A 5 3.31 5.19 9.06
CA LEU A 5 2.26 6.09 9.56
C LEU A 5 1.31 6.56 8.44
N HIS A 6 1.82 6.85 7.24
CA HIS A 6 0.97 7.24 6.12
C HIS A 6 0.14 6.07 5.55
N PHE A 7 0.66 4.84 5.62
CA PHE A 7 -0.07 3.65 5.22
C PHE A 7 -1.21 3.36 6.19
N GLU A 8 -0.94 3.33 7.49
CA GLU A 8 -1.93 3.10 8.55
C GLU A 8 -3.06 4.16 8.52
N GLN A 9 -2.70 5.42 8.25
CA GLN A 9 -3.70 6.47 8.06
C GLN A 9 -4.54 6.25 6.81
N SER A 10 -3.91 5.88 5.68
CA SER A 10 -4.62 5.67 4.42
C SER A 10 -5.57 4.47 4.49
N ILE A 11 -5.17 3.39 5.18
CA ILE A 11 -6.02 2.21 5.35
C ILE A 11 -7.19 2.49 6.30
N THR A 12 -6.95 3.20 7.41
CA THR A 12 -8.01 3.60 8.35
C THR A 12 -9.05 4.48 7.66
N GLU A 13 -8.60 5.43 6.83
CA GLU A 13 -9.49 6.31 6.08
C GLU A 13 -10.28 5.55 5.01
N LEU A 14 -9.66 4.57 4.35
CA LEU A 14 -10.35 3.70 3.38
C LEU A 14 -11.44 2.86 4.05
N GLU A 15 -11.16 2.27 5.22
CA GLU A 15 -12.17 1.51 5.99
C GLU A 15 -13.37 2.38 6.38
N GLU A 16 -13.12 3.63 6.77
CA GLU A 16 -14.19 4.57 7.11
C GLU A 16 -15.07 4.91 5.90
N ILE A 17 -14.46 5.11 4.74
CA ILE A 17 -15.18 5.31 3.48
C ILE A 17 -16.06 4.11 3.15
N VAL A 18 -15.53 2.89 3.26
CA VAL A 18 -16.29 1.66 3.01
C VAL A 18 -17.48 1.58 3.98
N ARG A 19 -17.26 1.81 5.28
CA ARG A 19 -18.33 1.85 6.28
C ARG A 19 -19.42 2.86 5.93
N GLN A 20 -19.06 4.05 5.46
CA GLN A 20 -20.03 5.09 5.09
C GLN A 20 -20.83 4.72 3.84
N LEU A 21 -20.19 4.10 2.84
CA LEU A 21 -20.86 3.62 1.64
C LEU A 21 -21.81 2.45 1.95
N GLU A 22 -21.41 1.52 2.82
CA GLU A 22 -22.23 0.37 3.23
C GLU A 22 -23.48 0.78 4.04
N LYS A 23 -23.40 1.86 4.81
CA LYS A 23 -24.56 2.41 5.54
C LYS A 23 -25.65 2.93 4.60
N GLY A 24 -25.28 3.38 3.39
CA GLY A 24 -26.24 3.85 2.39
C GLY A 24 -26.99 5.15 2.75
N GLU A 25 -26.49 5.91 3.73
CA GLU A 25 -27.10 7.19 4.17
C GLU A 25 -26.64 8.39 3.33
N LEU A 26 -25.65 8.19 2.45
CA LEU A 26 -25.08 9.24 1.62
C LEU A 26 -25.96 9.54 0.39
N SER A 27 -25.95 10.80 -0.03
CA SER A 27 -26.49 11.17 -1.34
C SER A 27 -25.70 10.48 -2.46
N LEU A 28 -26.27 10.43 -3.67
CA LEU A 28 -25.57 9.87 -4.83
C LEU A 28 -24.25 10.62 -5.11
N GLU A 29 -24.29 11.95 -5.03
CA GLU A 29 -23.10 12.79 -5.28
C GLU A 29 -22.01 12.53 -4.22
N ASP A 30 -22.40 12.42 -2.95
CA ASP A 30 -21.44 12.16 -1.87
C ASP A 30 -20.90 10.73 -1.94
N SER A 31 -21.74 9.76 -2.33
CA SER A 31 -21.34 8.37 -2.55
C SER A 31 -20.29 8.28 -3.65
N LEU A 32 -20.45 9.02 -4.75
CA LEU A 32 -19.46 9.10 -5.84
C LEU A 32 -18.14 9.73 -5.36
N LYS A 33 -18.20 10.83 -4.61
CA LYS A 33 -16.99 11.47 -4.05
C LYS A 33 -16.25 10.53 -3.10
N GLN A 34 -16.96 9.83 -2.22
CA GLN A 34 -16.38 8.88 -1.29
C GLN A 34 -15.77 7.68 -2.03
N PHE A 35 -16.44 7.19 -3.06
CA PHE A 35 -15.92 6.12 -3.91
C PHE A 35 -14.62 6.52 -4.61
N GLU A 36 -14.56 7.69 -5.26
CA GLU A 36 -13.35 8.20 -5.91
C GLU A 36 -12.18 8.33 -4.93
N LYS A 37 -12.47 8.87 -3.74
CA LYS A 37 -11.48 8.98 -2.65
C LYS A 37 -10.99 7.60 -2.21
N GLY A 38 -11.90 6.64 -2.03
CA GLY A 38 -11.57 5.26 -1.69
C GLY A 38 -10.65 4.61 -2.72
N ILE A 39 -10.92 4.78 -4.03
CA ILE A 39 -10.05 4.28 -5.10
C ILE A 39 -8.65 4.90 -5.03
N SER A 40 -8.56 6.20 -4.75
CA SER A 40 -7.28 6.90 -4.63
C SER A 40 -6.45 6.37 -3.45
N LEU A 41 -7.09 6.17 -2.29
CA LEU A 41 -6.46 5.61 -1.09
C LEU A 41 -6.00 4.17 -1.32
N ALA A 42 -6.85 3.33 -1.94
CA ALA A 42 -6.49 1.95 -2.26
C ALA A 42 -5.24 1.86 -3.16
N ARG A 43 -5.18 2.70 -4.20
CA ARG A 43 -3.99 2.80 -5.08
C ARG A 43 -2.75 3.25 -4.32
N ARG A 44 -2.89 4.20 -3.39
CA ARG A 44 -1.79 4.65 -2.54
C ARG A 44 -1.27 3.51 -1.66
N CYS A 45 -2.15 2.78 -0.99
CA CYS A 45 -1.78 1.63 -0.16
C CYS A 45 -1.03 0.57 -0.98
N GLN A 46 -1.55 0.23 -2.16
CA GLN A 46 -0.91 -0.73 -3.06
C GLN A 46 0.50 -0.29 -3.49
N ASN A 47 0.68 1.01 -3.79
CA ASN A 47 1.99 1.55 -4.14
C ASN A 47 3.00 1.48 -2.97
N VAL A 48 2.55 1.70 -1.74
CA VAL A 48 3.41 1.58 -0.55
C VAL A 48 3.85 0.13 -0.37
N LEU A 49 2.91 -0.82 -0.45
CA LEU A 49 3.20 -2.25 -0.34
C LEU A 49 4.17 -2.71 -1.44
N HIS A 50 3.95 -2.29 -2.68
CA HIS A 50 4.84 -2.63 -3.78
C HIS A 50 6.27 -2.11 -3.57
N LYS A 51 6.43 -0.88 -3.08
CA LYS A 51 7.76 -0.34 -2.75
C LYS A 51 8.43 -1.10 -1.60
N ALA A 52 7.65 -1.55 -0.61
CA ALA A 52 8.17 -2.35 0.48
C ALA A 52 8.65 -3.72 -0.04
N GLU A 53 7.87 -4.37 -0.89
CA GLU A 53 8.21 -5.63 -1.56
C GLU A 53 9.50 -5.51 -2.39
N GLN A 54 9.59 -4.51 -3.27
CA GLN A 54 10.80 -4.24 -4.07
C GLN A 54 12.05 -4.03 -3.21
N LYS A 55 11.89 -3.37 -2.06
CA LYS A 55 12.99 -3.15 -1.12
C LYS A 55 13.44 -4.48 -0.50
N ILE A 56 12.51 -5.35 -0.12
CA ILE A 56 12.82 -6.70 0.40
C ILE A 56 13.53 -7.52 -0.67
N GLU A 57 13.03 -7.53 -1.89
CA GLU A 57 13.65 -8.25 -3.02
C GLU A 57 15.08 -7.78 -3.27
N THR A 58 15.31 -6.46 -3.28
CA THR A 58 16.65 -5.89 -3.49
C THR A 58 17.63 -6.30 -2.38
N LEU A 59 17.19 -6.26 -1.12
CA LEU A 59 18.02 -6.67 0.02
C LEU A 59 18.33 -8.16 -0.04
N THR A 60 17.34 -8.98 -0.39
CA THR A 60 17.45 -10.43 -0.47
C THR A 60 18.39 -10.84 -1.62
N SER A 61 18.22 -10.26 -2.81
CA SER A 61 19.09 -10.54 -3.96
C SER A 61 20.53 -10.03 -3.78
N ALA A 62 20.73 -8.95 -3.02
CA ALA A 62 22.06 -8.46 -2.68
C ALA A 62 22.80 -9.41 -1.70
N GLU A 63 22.09 -10.05 -0.78
CA GLU A 63 22.69 -11.06 0.10
C GLU A 63 23.10 -12.33 -0.65
N TYR A 64 22.32 -12.79 -1.64
CA TYR A 64 22.66 -13.99 -2.41
C TYR A 64 23.75 -13.80 -3.47
N SER A 65 24.08 -12.56 -3.86
CA SER A 65 25.13 -12.28 -4.86
C SER A 65 26.55 -12.22 -4.27
N SER A 66 26.69 -12.32 -2.94
CA SER A 66 27.98 -12.17 -2.24
C SER A 66 28.71 -13.51 -2.00
N ASP A 67 28.08 -14.66 -2.27
CA ASP A 67 28.63 -15.99 -1.97
C ASP A 67 29.23 -16.74 -3.19
N GLU A 68 29.04 -16.27 -4.43
CA GLU A 68 29.43 -17.00 -5.65
C GLU A 68 30.85 -16.68 -6.20
N GLN A 69 31.75 -16.07 -5.40
CA GLN A 69 33.11 -15.71 -5.86
C GLN A 69 34.27 -16.55 -5.30
N LEU A 70 34.03 -17.64 -4.58
CA LEU A 70 35.09 -18.58 -4.16
C LEU A 70 34.83 -20.03 -4.61
N SER A 71 34.87 -20.29 -5.93
CA SER A 71 34.95 -21.68 -6.43
C SER A 71 35.81 -21.85 -7.69
N ASP A 72 36.72 -20.92 -8.00
CA ASP A 72 37.77 -21.15 -9.00
C ASP A 72 39.14 -21.11 -8.33
N LYS A 73 39.57 -22.26 -7.79
CA LYS A 73 41.00 -22.61 -7.69
C LYS A 73 41.21 -24.11 -7.69
#